data_AF-A0A2P6WCQ6-F1
#
_entry.id   AF-A0A2P6WCQ6-F1
#
_cell.length_a   1.000
_cell.length_b   1.000
_cell.length_c   1.000
_cell.angle_alpha   90.00
_cell.angle_beta   90.00
_cell.angle_gamma   90.00
#
_symmetry.space_group_name_H-M   'P 1'
#
loop_
_entity.id
_entity.type
_entity.pdbx_description
1 polymer ?
#
loop_
_entity_poly.entity_id
_entity_poly.type
_entity_poly.pdbx_seq_one_letter_code
_entity_poly.pdbx_strand_id
1 'polypeptide(L)'
;MTEQELQELRNAKWRTNGQPIRTQDDAREFIESVGFCLMYPIRPAVLVPTFIGAWAGTNDNLPTWQHAFADPRAKDATEVMVRTLRQKFAFEAPLFGDTDFLVSASVFPYFYGLVGDRNPRAAIKTGARSEYSPLAAHVFQVIQKDGPITKNRMREILGGELSEAAIDRALAELSHKLRITRVDYRAEQGAYWDVLLRWCPDEVRQGMTMSIPEALTALISKYVECVVAAEQVEVEEFFSTFIGRGKVREAINALLAAREFQFTYVGSRSMLHVPPPKPTVAAPRPLVRRGQPIARRPKRGTAPRPLTSAPTTAPSPAPEAKKVESSNSPGSEKE
;
A
#
# COMPACT_ATOMS: atom_id res chain seq x y z
N MET A 1 -3.03 -2.86 32.30
CA MET A 1 -1.90 -3.61 31.70
C MET A 1 -0.62 -2.96 32.20
N THR A 2 0.39 -3.73 32.58
CA THR A 2 1.70 -3.18 32.98
C THR A 2 2.61 -3.00 31.75
N GLU A 3 3.69 -2.23 31.88
CA GLU A 3 4.67 -2.08 30.79
C GLU A 3 5.34 -3.41 30.44
N GLN A 4 5.61 -4.22 31.46
CA GLN A 4 6.18 -5.55 31.29
C GLN A 4 5.22 -6.47 30.53
N GLU A 5 3.93 -6.51 30.91
CA GLU A 5 2.91 -7.27 30.19
C GLU A 5 2.81 -6.86 28.72
N LEU A 6 2.84 -5.54 28.43
CA LEU A 6 2.82 -5.04 27.06
C LEU A 6 4.05 -5.53 26.27
N GLN A 7 5.23 -5.49 26.87
CA GLN A 7 6.46 -5.94 26.23
C GLN A 7 6.45 -7.45 25.99
N GLU A 8 5.91 -8.24 26.93
CA GLU A 8 5.74 -9.70 26.76
C GLU A 8 4.77 -10.03 25.60
N LEU A 9 3.64 -9.32 25.52
CA LEU A 9 2.68 -9.47 24.42
C LEU A 9 3.31 -9.09 23.07
N ARG A 10 4.08 -8.00 23.02
CA ARG A 10 4.82 -7.60 21.82
C ARG A 10 5.88 -8.65 21.45
N ASN A 11 6.66 -9.13 22.41
CA ASN A 11 7.69 -10.14 22.16
C ASN A 11 7.08 -11.45 21.61
N ALA A 12 5.92 -11.86 22.12
CA ALA A 12 5.19 -13.00 21.59
C ALA A 12 4.67 -12.74 20.17
N LYS A 13 4.01 -11.59 19.93
CA LYS A 13 3.47 -11.20 18.62
C LYS A 13 4.58 -11.06 17.57
N TRP A 14 5.73 -10.53 17.96
CA TRP A 14 6.88 -10.23 17.09
C TRP A 14 7.85 -11.41 16.95
N ARG A 15 7.58 -12.55 17.61
CA ARG A 15 8.46 -13.72 17.64
C ARG A 15 9.87 -13.43 18.15
N THR A 16 9.99 -12.55 19.14
CA THR A 16 11.27 -12.18 19.79
C THR A 16 11.37 -12.73 21.21
N ASN A 17 10.59 -13.77 21.52
CA ASN A 17 10.56 -14.50 22.79
C ASN A 17 11.25 -15.87 22.70
N GLY A 18 12.23 -16.02 21.81
CA GLY A 18 12.94 -17.29 21.58
C GLY A 18 12.23 -18.28 20.66
N GLN A 19 11.21 -17.84 19.90
CA GLN A 19 10.52 -18.64 18.88
C GLN A 19 10.88 -18.16 17.46
N PRO A 20 12.08 -18.50 16.97
CA PRO A 20 12.56 -18.00 15.69
C PRO A 20 11.81 -18.63 14.51
N ILE A 21 11.70 -17.87 13.42
CA ILE A 21 11.26 -18.39 12.11
C ILE A 21 12.28 -19.43 11.61
N ARG A 22 11.79 -20.59 11.17
CA ARG A 22 12.63 -21.68 10.63
C ARG A 22 12.17 -22.16 9.26
N THR A 23 10.90 -21.98 8.94
CA THR A 23 10.30 -22.41 7.68
C THR A 23 9.67 -21.28 6.89
N GLN A 24 9.37 -21.55 5.62
CA GLN A 24 8.63 -20.64 4.77
C GLN A 24 7.19 -20.40 5.28
N ASP A 25 6.57 -21.42 5.87
CA ASP A 25 5.24 -21.30 6.48
C ASP A 25 5.27 -20.44 7.75
N ASP A 26 6.31 -20.58 8.57
CA ASP A 26 6.51 -19.71 9.72
C ASP A 26 6.62 -18.25 9.26
N ALA A 27 7.40 -17.98 8.20
CA ALA A 27 7.57 -16.63 7.67
C ALA A 27 6.24 -16.03 7.18
N ARG A 28 5.44 -16.83 6.45
CA ARG A 28 4.10 -16.45 5.99
C ARG A 28 3.17 -16.14 7.17
N GLU A 29 3.09 -17.04 8.15
CA GLU A 29 2.23 -16.86 9.32
C GLU A 29 2.62 -15.64 10.14
N PHE A 30 3.93 -15.42 10.33
CA PHE A 30 4.45 -14.24 11.01
C PHE A 30 4.02 -12.96 10.31
N ILE A 31 4.33 -12.82 9.02
CA ILE A 31 4.05 -11.61 8.25
C ILE A 31 2.55 -11.33 8.21
N GLU A 32 1.72 -12.35 8.02
CA GLU A 32 0.26 -12.22 8.04
C GLU A 32 -0.28 -11.79 9.42
N SER A 33 0.29 -12.36 10.50
CA SER A 33 -0.07 -12.02 11.87
C SER A 33 0.25 -10.55 12.20
N VAL A 34 1.47 -10.09 11.90
CA VAL A 34 1.89 -8.71 12.20
C VAL A 34 1.38 -7.70 11.18
N GLY A 35 1.07 -8.14 9.96
CA GLY A 35 0.61 -7.29 8.86
C GLY A 35 1.74 -6.58 8.13
N PHE A 36 2.75 -6.10 8.85
CA PHE A 36 3.95 -5.50 8.28
C PHE A 36 5.14 -5.52 9.24
N CYS A 37 6.34 -5.46 8.69
CA CYS A 37 7.60 -5.44 9.45
C CYS A 37 8.73 -4.80 8.63
N LEU A 38 9.76 -4.30 9.29
CA LEU A 38 11.01 -3.91 8.61
C LEU A 38 11.87 -5.14 8.38
N MET A 39 12.70 -5.16 7.33
CA MET A 39 13.68 -6.23 7.18
C MET A 39 14.76 -6.14 8.28
N TYR A 40 15.31 -4.95 8.51
CA TYR A 40 16.34 -4.66 9.50
C TYR A 40 15.94 -3.50 10.43
N PRO A 41 16.48 -3.43 11.66
CA PRO A 41 16.27 -2.27 12.53
C PRO A 41 16.91 -1.00 11.94
N ILE A 42 16.25 0.14 12.16
CA ILE A 42 16.69 1.48 11.73
C ILE A 42 16.88 2.42 12.93
N ARG A 43 17.54 3.56 12.69
CA ARG A 43 17.75 4.63 13.68
C ARG A 43 17.26 5.98 13.13
N PRO A 44 16.36 6.70 13.82
CA PRO A 44 15.67 6.32 15.06
C PRO A 44 14.77 5.10 14.88
N ALA A 45 14.53 4.36 15.96
CA ALA A 45 13.71 3.16 15.91
C ALA A 45 12.25 3.49 15.61
N VAL A 46 11.62 2.68 14.77
CA VAL A 46 10.19 2.73 14.48
C VAL A 46 9.52 1.58 15.23
N LEU A 47 8.35 1.84 15.82
CA LEU A 47 7.62 0.86 16.61
C LEU A 47 6.90 -0.17 15.73
N VAL A 48 7.68 -1.05 15.10
CA VAL A 48 7.22 -2.19 14.31
C VAL A 48 8.21 -3.35 14.48
N PRO A 49 7.77 -4.61 14.30
CA PRO A 49 8.69 -5.74 14.34
C PRO A 49 9.70 -5.69 13.19
N THR A 50 10.79 -6.44 13.35
CA THR A 50 11.74 -6.71 12.27
C THR A 50 11.68 -8.17 11.85
N PHE A 51 11.80 -8.44 10.56
CA PHE A 51 11.87 -9.80 10.02
C PHE A 51 13.14 -10.51 10.52
N ILE A 52 14.28 -9.80 10.56
CA ILE A 52 15.52 -10.36 11.10
C ILE A 52 15.41 -10.70 12.61
N GLY A 53 14.67 -9.90 13.38
CA GLY A 53 14.40 -10.18 14.80
C GLY A 53 13.54 -11.43 14.99
N ALA A 54 12.47 -11.56 14.21
CA ALA A 54 11.63 -12.75 14.20
C ALA A 54 12.38 -13.99 13.70
N TRP A 55 13.31 -13.84 12.75
CA TRP A 55 14.19 -14.91 12.28
C TRP A 55 15.20 -15.36 13.34
N ALA A 56 15.77 -14.40 14.07
CA ALA A 56 16.70 -14.68 15.16
C ALA A 56 15.99 -15.19 16.43
N GLY A 57 14.71 -14.86 16.60
CA GLY A 57 13.96 -15.15 17.82
C GLY A 57 14.23 -14.14 18.94
N THR A 58 14.90 -13.03 18.66
CA THR A 58 15.34 -12.01 19.62
C THR A 58 15.49 -10.64 18.96
N ASN A 59 15.42 -9.56 19.74
CA ASN A 59 15.77 -8.21 19.30
C ASN A 59 17.23 -7.82 19.61
N ASP A 60 17.98 -8.70 20.26
CA ASP A 60 19.33 -8.41 20.71
C ASP A 60 20.37 -8.62 19.60
N ASN A 61 21.33 -7.69 19.52
CA ASN A 61 22.48 -7.78 18.61
C ASN A 61 22.09 -8.06 17.15
N LEU A 62 21.01 -7.44 16.69
CA LEU A 62 20.56 -7.53 15.30
C LEU A 62 21.45 -6.67 14.40
N PRO A 63 21.81 -7.17 13.20
CA PRO A 63 22.56 -6.37 12.24
C PRO A 63 21.68 -5.23 11.72
N THR A 64 22.28 -4.05 11.55
CA THR A 64 21.67 -3.01 10.70
C THR A 64 21.86 -3.38 9.23
N TRP A 65 21.08 -2.77 8.34
CA TRP A 65 21.21 -2.98 6.89
C TRP A 65 22.66 -2.91 6.39
N GLN A 66 23.42 -1.90 6.85
CA GLN A 66 24.81 -1.68 6.45
C GLN A 66 25.76 -2.83 6.83
N HIS A 67 25.44 -3.58 7.89
CA HIS A 67 26.26 -4.70 8.38
C HIS A 67 25.65 -6.07 8.03
N ALA A 68 24.52 -6.10 7.33
CA ALA A 68 23.80 -7.34 7.00
C ALA A 68 24.67 -8.30 6.18
N PHE A 69 25.52 -7.80 5.28
CA PHE A 69 26.38 -8.65 4.45
C PHE A 69 27.38 -9.50 5.26
N ALA A 70 27.75 -9.05 6.45
CA ALA A 70 28.71 -9.72 7.32
C ALA A 70 28.04 -10.69 8.32
N ASP A 71 26.71 -10.68 8.42
CA ASP A 71 25.96 -11.52 9.34
C ASP A 71 25.35 -12.74 8.60
N PRO A 72 25.76 -13.98 8.93
CA PRO A 72 25.18 -15.18 8.31
C PRO A 72 23.66 -15.27 8.46
N ARG A 73 23.10 -14.80 9.58
CA ARG A 73 21.66 -14.82 9.85
C ARG A 73 20.89 -13.95 8.85
N ALA A 74 21.49 -12.83 8.45
CA ALA A 74 20.89 -11.91 7.49
C ALA A 74 20.81 -12.52 6.10
N LYS A 75 21.80 -13.32 5.69
CA LYS A 75 21.79 -14.04 4.41
C LYS A 75 20.62 -15.03 4.35
N ASP A 76 20.48 -15.89 5.35
CA ASP A 76 19.43 -16.91 5.39
C ASP A 76 18.03 -16.26 5.48
N ALA A 77 17.89 -15.24 6.34
CA ALA A 77 16.65 -14.48 6.45
C ALA A 77 16.28 -13.80 5.11
N THR A 78 17.25 -13.25 4.39
CA THR A 78 17.04 -12.62 3.09
C THR A 78 16.56 -13.65 2.06
N GLU A 79 17.11 -14.86 2.06
CA GLU A 79 16.66 -15.91 1.14
C GLU A 79 15.19 -16.30 1.39
N VAL A 80 14.80 -16.47 2.65
CA VAL A 80 13.40 -16.76 3.02
C VAL A 80 12.48 -15.58 2.68
N MET A 81 12.93 -14.35 2.94
CA MET A 81 12.18 -13.15 2.53
C MET A 81 11.98 -13.09 1.01
N VAL A 82 13.01 -13.33 0.20
CA VAL A 82 12.90 -13.35 -1.27
C VAL A 82 11.91 -14.41 -1.75
N ARG A 83 11.92 -15.60 -1.15
CA ARG A 83 10.93 -16.65 -1.45
C ARG A 83 9.51 -16.21 -1.08
N THR A 84 9.36 -15.48 0.03
CA THR A 84 8.08 -14.91 0.48
C THR A 84 7.52 -13.89 -0.51
N LEU A 85 8.37 -13.02 -1.06
CA LEU A 85 8.00 -12.08 -2.12
C LEU A 85 7.61 -12.80 -3.41
N ARG A 86 8.40 -13.83 -3.80
CA ARG A 86 8.14 -14.63 -5.00
C ARG A 86 6.80 -15.38 -4.92
N GLN A 87 6.44 -15.85 -3.74
CA GLN A 87 5.16 -16.50 -3.45
C GLN A 87 4.01 -15.51 -3.20
N LYS A 88 4.30 -14.19 -3.21
CA LYS A 88 3.34 -13.10 -2.98
C LYS A 88 2.65 -13.18 -1.61
N PHE A 89 3.33 -13.75 -0.62
CA PHE A 89 2.87 -13.71 0.77
C PHE A 89 3.16 -12.36 1.43
N ALA A 90 4.13 -11.64 0.88
CA ALA A 90 4.48 -10.29 1.28
C ALA A 90 4.87 -9.47 0.04
N PHE A 91 4.85 -8.16 0.21
CA PHE A 91 5.22 -7.17 -0.78
C PHE A 91 6.15 -6.13 -0.16
N GLU A 92 7.08 -5.61 -0.96
CA GLU A 92 7.92 -4.50 -0.54
C GLU A 92 7.20 -3.17 -0.68
N ALA A 93 7.36 -2.34 0.34
CA ALA A 93 6.89 -0.97 0.39
C ALA A 93 8.10 -0.08 0.74
N PRO A 94 8.65 0.70 -0.21
CA PRO A 94 9.87 1.47 0.02
C PRO A 94 9.56 2.77 0.77
N LEU A 95 9.24 2.66 2.07
CA LEU A 95 8.93 3.81 2.93
C LEU A 95 10.12 4.31 3.74
N PHE A 96 11.01 3.40 4.15
CA PHE A 96 12.03 3.67 5.17
C PHE A 96 13.46 3.72 4.63
N GLY A 97 13.62 3.90 3.31
CA GLY A 97 14.88 4.25 2.61
C GLY A 97 16.03 3.25 2.74
N ASP A 98 16.52 3.06 3.96
CA ASP A 98 17.67 2.24 4.32
C ASP A 98 17.31 0.76 4.51
N THR A 99 16.03 0.42 4.60
CA THR A 99 15.58 -0.96 4.76
C THR A 99 14.25 -1.20 4.07
N ASP A 100 14.07 -2.43 3.58
CA ASP A 100 12.80 -2.87 3.03
C ASP A 100 11.75 -2.93 4.13
N PHE A 101 10.57 -2.39 3.86
CA PHE A 101 9.40 -2.56 4.68
C PHE A 101 8.46 -3.55 3.99
N LEU A 102 8.20 -4.66 4.65
CA LEU A 102 7.42 -5.77 4.16
C LEU A 102 5.97 -5.59 4.60
N VAL A 103 5.04 -5.75 3.67
CA VAL A 103 3.61 -5.70 3.91
C VAL A 103 3.00 -7.04 3.50
N SER A 104 2.25 -7.66 4.40
CA SER A 104 1.55 -8.92 4.14
C SER A 104 0.56 -8.80 2.98
N ALA A 105 0.27 -9.93 2.34
CA ALA A 105 -0.63 -9.98 1.21
C ALA A 105 -2.04 -9.46 1.52
N SER A 106 -2.59 -9.77 2.70
CA SER A 106 -3.92 -9.29 3.09
C SER A 106 -3.97 -7.78 3.36
N VAL A 107 -2.85 -7.19 3.77
CA VAL A 107 -2.74 -5.77 4.12
C VAL A 107 -2.37 -4.93 2.90
N PHE A 108 -1.67 -5.51 1.93
CA PHE A 108 -1.11 -4.79 0.79
C PHE A 108 -2.13 -4.00 -0.05
N PRO A 109 -3.38 -4.47 -0.30
CA PRO A 109 -4.37 -3.65 -1.01
C PRO A 109 -4.68 -2.32 -0.30
N TYR A 110 -4.73 -2.30 1.04
CA TYR A 110 -4.93 -1.08 1.83
C TYR A 110 -3.74 -0.14 1.69
N PHE A 111 -2.53 -0.70 1.73
CA PHE A 111 -1.31 0.05 1.48
C PHE A 111 -1.28 0.67 0.08
N TYR A 112 -1.61 -0.12 -0.95
CA TYR A 112 -1.67 0.33 -2.33
C TYR A 112 -2.73 1.43 -2.51
N GLY A 113 -3.91 1.29 -1.90
CA GLY A 113 -4.96 2.31 -1.95
C GLY A 113 -4.52 3.67 -1.41
N LEU A 114 -3.51 3.71 -0.54
CA LEU A 114 -2.98 4.94 0.03
C LEU A 114 -1.81 5.52 -0.77
N VAL A 115 -0.85 4.69 -1.15
CA VAL A 115 0.46 5.13 -1.69
C VAL A 115 0.58 4.89 -3.20
N GLY A 116 -0.15 3.91 -3.71
CA GLY A 116 -0.06 3.46 -5.10
C GLY A 116 -0.59 4.46 -6.12
N ASP A 117 -0.05 4.40 -7.33
CA ASP A 117 -0.52 5.16 -8.48
C ASP A 117 -1.99 4.80 -8.81
N ARG A 118 -2.85 5.81 -8.94
CA ARG A 118 -4.28 5.61 -9.27
C ARG A 118 -4.51 5.25 -10.74
N ASN A 119 -3.51 5.42 -11.60
CA ASN A 119 -3.57 5.04 -13.00
C ASN A 119 -2.34 4.22 -13.43
N PRO A 120 -2.19 2.99 -12.91
CA PRO A 120 -0.99 2.20 -13.12
C PRO A 120 -0.81 1.70 -14.55
N ARG A 121 -1.83 1.82 -15.42
CA ARG A 121 -1.73 1.47 -16.84
C ARG A 121 -1.23 2.63 -17.71
N ALA A 122 -1.34 3.86 -17.22
CA ALA A 122 -0.91 5.01 -18.00
C ALA A 122 0.61 5.03 -18.19
N ALA A 123 1.03 5.47 -19.37
CA ALA A 123 2.42 5.82 -19.61
C ALA A 123 2.83 6.96 -18.67
N ILE A 124 4.07 6.89 -18.20
CA ILE A 124 4.65 7.95 -17.38
C ILE A 124 4.85 9.18 -18.27
N LYS A 125 4.23 10.29 -17.89
CA LYS A 125 4.40 11.59 -18.56
C LYS A 125 5.64 12.26 -17.99
N THR A 126 6.51 12.77 -18.86
CA THR A 126 7.69 13.54 -18.47
C THR A 126 7.40 15.03 -18.67
N GLY A 127 7.92 15.88 -17.78
CA GLY A 127 7.71 17.33 -17.86
C GLY A 127 8.03 18.02 -16.52
N ALA A 128 8.01 19.35 -16.51
CA ALA A 128 8.42 20.16 -15.35
C ALA A 128 7.60 19.93 -14.07
N ARG A 129 6.40 19.33 -14.17
CA ARG A 129 5.53 18.98 -13.04
C ARG A 129 5.41 17.46 -12.82
N SER A 130 6.19 16.66 -13.54
CA SER A 130 6.17 15.21 -13.33
C SER A 130 6.89 14.85 -12.04
N GLU A 131 6.33 13.89 -11.32
CA GLU A 131 6.99 13.26 -10.15
C GLU A 131 8.10 12.29 -10.58
N TYR A 132 8.21 11.98 -11.88
CA TYR A 132 9.17 11.04 -12.42
C TYR A 132 10.20 11.75 -13.31
N SER A 133 11.46 11.34 -13.17
CA SER A 133 12.53 11.73 -14.08
C SER A 133 12.30 11.15 -15.49
N PRO A 134 12.89 11.76 -16.54
CA PRO A 134 12.89 11.17 -17.88
C PRO A 134 13.48 9.76 -17.92
N LEU A 135 14.51 9.51 -17.10
CA LEU A 135 15.12 8.17 -16.99
C LEU A 135 14.14 7.17 -16.38
N ALA A 136 13.43 7.52 -15.30
CA ALA A 136 12.40 6.66 -14.72
C ALA A 136 11.29 6.31 -15.72
N ALA A 137 10.88 7.24 -16.58
CA ALA A 137 9.92 6.96 -17.64
C ALA A 137 10.45 5.92 -18.64
N HIS A 138 11.71 6.03 -19.07
CA HIS A 138 12.33 5.07 -19.98
C HIS A 138 12.56 3.70 -19.32
N VAL A 139 13.05 3.67 -18.07
CA VAL A 139 13.20 2.45 -17.28
C VAL A 139 11.85 1.74 -17.16
N PHE A 140 10.78 2.47 -16.85
CA PHE A 140 9.44 1.89 -16.77
C PHE A 140 8.97 1.29 -18.11
N GLN A 141 9.24 1.94 -19.24
CA GLN A 141 8.90 1.41 -20.56
C GLN A 141 9.65 0.10 -20.86
N VAL A 142 10.94 0.01 -20.52
CA VAL A 142 11.74 -1.21 -20.69
C VAL A 142 11.16 -2.34 -19.85
N ILE A 143 10.91 -2.10 -18.55
CA ILE A 143 10.31 -3.11 -17.66
C ILE A 143 8.93 -3.51 -18.19
N GLN A 144 8.10 -2.56 -18.61
CA GLN A 144 6.76 -2.82 -19.15
C GLN A 144 6.81 -3.71 -20.40
N LYS A 145 7.80 -3.54 -21.27
CA LYS A 145 7.95 -4.33 -22.50
C LYS A 145 8.51 -5.73 -22.24
N ASP A 146 9.61 -5.82 -21.49
CA ASP A 146 10.41 -7.06 -21.42
C ASP A 146 10.04 -7.96 -20.22
N GLY A 147 9.26 -7.46 -19.26
CA GLY A 147 8.87 -8.23 -18.07
C GLY A 147 9.94 -8.21 -16.99
N PRO A 148 10.03 -9.26 -16.14
CA PRO A 148 11.05 -9.37 -15.11
C PRO A 148 12.46 -9.19 -15.69
N ILE A 149 13.11 -8.09 -15.32
CA ILE A 149 14.40 -7.68 -15.91
C ILE A 149 15.38 -7.23 -14.83
N THR A 150 16.67 -7.54 -15.04
CA THR A 150 17.76 -7.16 -14.14
C THR A 150 18.31 -5.77 -14.44
N LYS A 151 18.99 -5.16 -13.47
CA LYS A 151 19.65 -3.85 -13.65
C LYS A 151 20.65 -3.86 -14.81
N ASN A 152 21.47 -4.90 -14.91
CA ASN A 152 22.47 -5.02 -15.98
C ASN A 152 21.81 -5.05 -17.36
N ARG A 153 20.74 -5.83 -17.51
CA ARG A 153 20.02 -5.91 -18.78
C ARG A 153 19.31 -4.60 -19.12
N MET A 154 18.78 -3.88 -18.13
CA MET A 154 18.23 -2.53 -18.33
C MET A 154 19.29 -1.55 -18.85
N ARG A 155 20.52 -1.59 -18.33
CA ARG A 155 21.64 -0.74 -18.81
C ARG A 155 21.98 -1.02 -20.27
N GLU A 156 22.05 -2.29 -20.66
CA GLU A 156 22.34 -2.69 -22.05
C GLU A 156 21.30 -2.11 -23.02
N ILE A 157 20.02 -2.13 -22.65
CA ILE A 157 18.92 -1.66 -23.50
C ILE A 157 18.85 -0.13 -23.56
N LEU A 158 19.08 0.55 -22.43
CA LEU A 158 18.96 2.00 -22.30
C LEU A 158 20.21 2.78 -22.77
N GLY A 159 21.25 2.07 -23.21
CA GLY A 159 22.56 2.63 -23.53
C GLY A 159 23.51 2.47 -22.35
N GLY A 160 24.52 1.59 -22.51
CA GLY A 160 25.39 1.09 -21.43
C GLY A 160 26.22 2.15 -20.66
N GLU A 161 26.19 3.42 -21.09
CA GLU A 161 26.84 4.54 -20.42
C GLU A 161 26.13 5.00 -19.14
N LEU A 162 24.91 4.54 -18.89
CA LEU A 162 24.19 4.85 -17.64
C LEU A 162 24.90 4.26 -16.43
N SER A 163 25.14 5.10 -15.41
CA SER A 163 25.70 4.66 -14.14
C SER A 163 24.68 3.84 -13.34
N GLU A 164 25.17 2.92 -12.50
CA GLU A 164 24.29 2.10 -11.65
C GLU A 164 23.44 2.96 -10.70
N ALA A 165 24.04 4.00 -10.12
CA ALA A 165 23.36 4.95 -9.25
C ALA A 165 22.20 5.68 -9.95
N ALA A 166 22.32 5.96 -11.26
CA ALA A 166 21.24 6.58 -12.02
C ALA A 166 20.05 5.62 -12.20
N ILE A 167 20.32 4.34 -12.47
CA ILE A 167 19.26 3.32 -12.54
C ILE A 167 18.64 3.07 -11.18
N ASP A 168 19.43 2.96 -10.11
CA ASP A 168 18.91 2.75 -8.76
C ASP A 168 17.99 3.90 -8.33
N ARG A 169 18.33 5.14 -8.67
CA ARG A 169 17.44 6.30 -8.45
C ARG A 169 16.14 6.18 -9.23
N ALA A 170 16.20 5.81 -10.52
CA ALA A 170 15.02 5.63 -11.35
C ALA A 170 14.12 4.49 -10.85
N LEU A 171 14.69 3.37 -10.42
CA LEU A 171 13.96 2.26 -9.82
C LEU A 171 13.33 2.67 -8.48
N ALA A 172 14.05 3.45 -7.66
CA ALA A 172 13.51 3.99 -6.43
C ALA A 172 12.29 4.89 -6.70
N GLU A 173 12.38 5.86 -7.62
CA GLU A 173 11.26 6.73 -8.00
C GLU A 173 10.00 5.92 -8.39
N LEU A 174 10.17 4.89 -9.21
CA LEU A 174 9.07 4.02 -9.65
C LEU A 174 8.51 3.16 -8.52
N SER A 175 9.38 2.65 -7.64
CA SER A 175 8.98 1.78 -6.53
C SER A 175 8.24 2.56 -5.45
N HIS A 176 8.61 3.82 -5.17
CA HIS A 176 7.93 4.70 -4.21
C HIS A 176 6.46 4.94 -4.56
N LYS A 177 6.11 4.91 -5.84
CA LYS A 177 4.72 5.03 -6.34
C LYS A 177 4.09 3.68 -6.68
N LEU A 178 4.74 2.57 -6.29
CA LEU A 178 4.29 1.21 -6.54
C LEU A 178 3.99 0.94 -8.03
N ARG A 179 4.78 1.52 -8.94
CA ARG A 179 4.69 1.24 -10.39
C ARG A 179 5.34 -0.08 -10.73
N ILE A 180 6.43 -0.40 -10.04
CA ILE A 180 7.21 -1.61 -10.18
C ILE A 180 7.43 -2.24 -8.80
N THR A 181 7.91 -3.47 -8.79
CA THR A 181 8.38 -4.15 -7.58
C THR A 181 9.47 -5.14 -7.92
N ARG A 182 10.23 -5.53 -6.90
CA ARG A 182 11.17 -6.63 -6.99
C ARG A 182 10.40 -7.95 -6.96
N VAL A 183 10.55 -8.75 -8.00
CA VAL A 183 9.84 -10.04 -8.13
C VAL A 183 10.75 -11.23 -7.86
N ASP A 184 12.06 -11.04 -7.99
CA ASP A 184 13.05 -12.06 -7.67
C ASP A 184 14.41 -11.45 -7.31
N TYR A 185 15.29 -12.27 -6.73
CA TYR A 185 16.70 -11.97 -6.53
C TYR A 185 17.54 -13.22 -6.70
N ARG A 186 18.64 -13.11 -7.44
CA ARG A 186 19.66 -14.15 -7.58
C ARG A 186 21.03 -13.54 -7.29
N ALA A 187 21.83 -14.17 -6.44
CA ALA A 187 23.11 -13.60 -6.00
C ALA A 187 24.03 -13.18 -7.17
N GLU A 188 24.06 -13.95 -8.25
CA GLU A 188 24.91 -13.68 -9.42
C GLU A 188 24.36 -12.57 -10.35
N GLN A 189 23.04 -12.38 -10.39
CA GLN A 189 22.37 -11.51 -11.37
C GLN A 189 21.70 -10.29 -10.75
N GLY A 190 21.60 -10.27 -9.42
CA GLY A 190 20.91 -9.25 -8.64
C GLY A 190 19.39 -9.41 -8.65
N ALA A 191 18.72 -8.27 -8.39
CA ALA A 191 17.28 -8.17 -8.34
C ALA A 191 16.64 -8.14 -9.74
N TYR A 192 15.50 -8.82 -9.86
CA TYR A 192 14.60 -8.73 -11.02
C TYR A 192 13.43 -7.82 -10.69
N TRP A 193 13.13 -6.92 -11.61
CA TRP A 193 12.10 -5.91 -11.47
C TRP A 193 11.00 -6.15 -12.49
N ASP A 194 9.76 -6.04 -12.06
CA ASP A 194 8.59 -6.13 -12.95
C ASP A 194 7.56 -5.03 -12.61
N VAL A 195 6.65 -4.76 -13.54
CA VAL A 195 5.49 -3.89 -13.32
C VAL A 195 4.60 -4.52 -12.26
N LEU A 196 4.32 -3.77 -11.18
CA LEU A 196 3.54 -4.28 -10.05
C LEU A 196 2.15 -4.77 -10.49
N LEU A 197 1.47 -4.01 -11.36
CA LEU A 197 0.15 -4.40 -11.90
C LEU A 197 0.19 -5.72 -12.67
N ARG A 198 1.30 -6.05 -13.35
CA ARG A 198 1.46 -7.34 -14.03
C ARG A 198 1.75 -8.45 -13.03
N TRP A 199 2.54 -8.14 -12.00
CA TRP A 199 2.93 -9.10 -10.97
C TRP A 199 1.78 -9.49 -10.03
N CYS A 200 1.03 -8.53 -9.49
CA CYS A 200 -0.07 -8.75 -8.53
C CYS A 200 -1.33 -7.95 -8.93
N PRO A 201 -2.01 -8.38 -10.01
CA PRO A 201 -3.08 -7.59 -10.61
C PRO A 201 -4.33 -7.51 -9.72
N ASP A 202 -4.58 -8.49 -8.85
CA ASP A 202 -5.78 -8.55 -8.01
C ASP A 202 -5.66 -7.57 -6.84
N GLU A 203 -4.52 -7.57 -6.16
CA GLU A 203 -4.20 -6.70 -5.03
C GLU A 203 -4.16 -5.23 -5.47
N VAL A 204 -3.57 -4.96 -6.63
CA VAL A 204 -3.57 -3.62 -7.24
C VAL A 204 -4.99 -3.19 -7.58
N ARG A 205 -5.80 -4.04 -8.22
CA ARG A 205 -7.19 -3.70 -8.58
C ARG A 205 -8.04 -3.39 -7.33
N GLN A 206 -7.91 -4.20 -6.29
CA GLN A 206 -8.61 -3.98 -5.02
C GLN A 206 -8.19 -2.64 -4.40
N GLY A 207 -6.88 -2.37 -4.31
CA GLY A 207 -6.37 -1.09 -3.80
C GLY A 207 -6.83 0.12 -4.61
N MET A 208 -6.87 0.02 -5.94
CA MET A 208 -7.35 1.10 -6.82
C MET A 208 -8.81 1.49 -6.54
N THR A 209 -9.67 0.51 -6.27
CA THR A 209 -11.10 0.72 -6.02
C THR A 209 -11.40 1.26 -4.62
N MET A 210 -10.41 1.26 -3.74
CA MET A 210 -10.59 1.60 -2.34
C MET A 210 -10.48 3.09 -2.07
N SER A 211 -11.32 3.56 -1.15
CA SER A 211 -11.27 4.95 -0.68
C SER A 211 -10.08 5.17 0.26
N ILE A 212 -9.54 6.38 0.29
CA ILE A 212 -8.45 6.75 1.20
C ILE A 212 -8.85 6.52 2.68
N PRO A 213 -10.04 6.94 3.16
CA PRO A 213 -10.42 6.73 4.56
C PRO A 213 -10.50 5.25 4.93
N GLU A 214 -11.09 4.42 4.07
CA GLU A 214 -11.21 2.97 4.28
C GLU A 214 -9.84 2.32 4.41
N ALA A 215 -8.95 2.57 3.43
CA ALA A 215 -7.58 2.08 3.46
C ALA A 215 -6.83 2.53 4.73
N LEU A 216 -6.98 3.80 5.11
CA LEU A 216 -6.32 4.35 6.29
C LEU A 216 -6.81 3.72 7.59
N THR A 217 -8.13 3.58 7.76
CA THR A 217 -8.69 2.92 8.94
C THR A 217 -8.23 1.48 9.07
N ALA A 218 -8.21 0.72 7.96
CA ALA A 218 -7.73 -0.66 7.97
C ALA A 218 -6.25 -0.78 8.34
N LEU A 219 -5.38 0.09 7.78
CA LEU A 219 -3.96 0.10 8.15
C LEU A 219 -3.73 0.50 9.60
N ILE A 220 -4.43 1.53 10.11
CA ILE A 220 -4.31 1.96 11.50
C ILE A 220 -4.76 0.86 12.45
N SER A 221 -5.89 0.19 12.15
CA SER A 221 -6.33 -0.97 12.93
C SER A 221 -5.29 -2.08 12.94
N LYS A 222 -4.71 -2.41 11.79
CA LYS A 222 -3.65 -3.43 11.72
C LYS A 222 -2.38 -3.01 12.44
N TYR A 223 -2.03 -1.72 12.42
CA TYR A 223 -0.89 -1.18 13.17
C TYR A 223 -1.07 -1.37 14.68
N VAL A 224 -2.21 -0.97 15.22
CA VAL A 224 -2.48 -1.12 16.66
C VAL A 224 -2.53 -2.59 17.06
N GLU A 225 -3.08 -3.47 16.22
CA GLU A 225 -3.03 -4.93 16.44
C GLU A 225 -1.59 -5.47 16.42
N CYS A 226 -0.75 -4.98 15.51
CA CYS A 226 0.66 -5.36 15.39
C CYS A 226 1.47 -4.98 16.63
N VAL A 227 1.29 -3.76 17.13
CA VAL A 227 2.05 -3.22 18.27
C VAL A 227 1.35 -3.47 19.61
N VAL A 228 0.21 -4.18 19.60
CA VAL A 228 -0.67 -4.52 20.73
C VAL A 228 -1.39 -3.32 21.33
N ALA A 229 -0.64 -2.27 21.67
CA ALA A 229 -1.14 -0.99 22.10
C ALA A 229 -0.12 0.11 21.75
N ALA A 230 -0.57 1.32 21.43
CA ALA A 230 0.30 2.46 21.13
C ALA A 230 -0.32 3.79 21.55
N GLU A 231 0.50 4.76 21.91
CA GLU A 231 0.04 6.13 22.08
C GLU A 231 -0.41 6.71 20.74
N GLN A 232 -1.36 7.64 20.77
CA GLN A 232 -1.83 8.29 19.55
C GLN A 232 -0.70 9.00 18.80
N VAL A 233 0.25 9.62 19.51
CA VAL A 233 1.43 10.27 18.91
C VAL A 233 2.28 9.27 18.13
N GLU A 234 2.48 8.05 18.65
CA GLU A 234 3.26 7.01 17.98
C GLU A 234 2.60 6.57 16.68
N VAL A 235 1.26 6.44 16.69
CA VAL A 235 0.49 6.15 15.46
C VAL A 235 0.61 7.30 14.46
N GLU A 236 0.43 8.55 14.91
CA GLU A 236 0.57 9.73 14.04
C GLU A 236 1.97 9.86 13.44
N GLU A 237 3.03 9.58 14.20
CA GLU A 237 4.42 9.60 13.74
C GLU A 237 4.68 8.53 12.69
N PHE A 238 4.29 7.28 12.95
CA PHE A 238 4.47 6.17 12.00
C PHE A 238 3.85 6.49 10.64
N PHE A 239 2.57 6.88 10.62
CA PHE A 239 1.83 7.15 9.38
C PHE A 239 2.25 8.48 8.71
N SER A 240 2.87 9.41 9.44
CA SER A 240 3.33 10.69 8.86
C SER A 240 4.36 10.57 7.75
N THR A 241 4.97 9.39 7.60
CA THR A 241 5.89 9.03 6.51
C THR A 241 5.23 9.00 5.13
N PHE A 242 3.92 8.73 5.04
CA PHE A 242 3.21 8.65 3.75
C PHE A 242 1.79 9.25 3.77
N ILE A 243 1.29 9.71 4.93
CA ILE A 243 0.00 10.41 5.01
C ILE A 243 0.02 11.53 6.06
N GLY A 244 -0.65 12.64 5.77
CA GLY A 244 -0.68 13.78 6.69
C GLY A 244 -1.33 13.45 8.05
N ARG A 245 -0.69 13.87 9.15
CA ARG A 245 -1.12 13.58 10.54
C ARG A 245 -2.58 13.95 10.84
N GLY A 246 -3.11 15.00 10.20
CA GLY A 246 -4.52 15.37 10.34
C GLY A 246 -5.50 14.26 9.93
N LYS A 247 -5.24 13.60 8.78
CA LYS A 247 -6.05 12.47 8.30
C LYS A 247 -5.95 11.26 9.23
N VAL A 248 -4.77 11.03 9.79
CA VAL A 248 -4.54 9.96 10.78
C VAL A 248 -5.41 10.19 12.01
N ARG A 249 -5.40 11.42 12.54
CA ARG A 249 -6.22 11.81 13.68
C ARG A 249 -7.71 11.68 13.42
N GLU A 250 -8.18 12.11 12.25
CA GLU A 250 -9.57 11.93 11.83
C GLU A 250 -9.97 10.44 11.79
N ALA A 251 -9.11 9.59 11.23
CA ALA A 251 -9.35 8.14 11.20
C ALA A 251 -9.35 7.50 12.60
N ILE A 252 -8.43 7.89 13.49
CA ILE A 252 -8.41 7.43 14.89
C ILE A 252 -9.70 7.84 15.61
N ASN A 253 -10.14 9.08 15.45
CA ASN A 253 -11.39 9.56 16.03
C ASN A 253 -12.61 8.80 15.50
N ALA A 254 -12.63 8.47 14.20
CA ALA A 254 -13.68 7.66 13.61
C ALA A 254 -13.70 6.23 14.20
N LEU A 255 -12.53 5.60 14.38
CA LEU A 255 -12.40 4.27 14.98
C LEU A 255 -12.81 4.25 16.46
N LEU A 256 -12.47 5.30 17.22
CA LEU A 256 -12.93 5.47 18.61
C LEU A 256 -14.46 5.66 18.68
N ALA A 257 -15.02 6.50 17.80
CA ALA A 257 -16.47 6.71 17.73
C ALA A 257 -17.23 5.43 17.36
N ALA A 258 -16.66 4.62 16.47
CA ALA A 258 -17.18 3.31 16.08
C ALA A 258 -16.98 2.23 17.16
N ARG A 259 -16.21 2.50 18.23
CA ARG A 259 -15.80 1.54 19.27
C ARG A 259 -14.94 0.39 18.76
N GLU A 260 -14.31 0.59 17.61
CA GLU A 260 -13.28 -0.31 17.09
C GLU A 260 -11.97 -0.14 17.85
N PHE A 261 -11.72 1.05 18.41
CA PHE A 261 -10.61 1.34 19.33
C PHE A 261 -11.11 1.69 20.72
N GLN A 262 -10.27 1.43 21.72
CA GLN A 262 -10.46 1.86 23.10
C GLN A 262 -9.13 2.32 23.70
N PHE A 263 -9.20 3.20 24.68
CA PHE A 263 -8.04 3.54 25.50
C PHE A 263 -7.83 2.51 26.60
N THR A 264 -6.58 2.13 26.83
CA THR A 264 -6.13 1.35 27.97
C THR A 264 -4.96 2.06 28.65
N TYR A 265 -4.88 1.94 29.97
CA TYR A 265 -3.75 2.47 30.73
C TYR A 265 -2.64 1.43 30.83
N VAL A 266 -1.45 1.84 30.39
CA VAL A 266 -0.20 1.10 30.56
C VAL A 266 0.74 1.95 31.41
N GLY A 267 0.82 1.63 32.70
CA GLY A 267 1.44 2.52 33.68
C GLY A 267 0.69 3.87 33.76
N SER A 268 1.38 4.98 33.51
CA SER A 268 0.79 6.33 33.46
C SER A 268 0.29 6.75 32.08
N ARG A 269 0.49 5.92 31.05
CA ARG A 269 0.25 6.27 29.64
C ARG A 269 -1.10 5.76 29.18
N SER A 270 -1.82 6.59 28.43
CA SER A 270 -3.07 6.21 27.75
C SER A 270 -2.76 5.76 26.33
N MET A 271 -2.97 4.48 26.06
CA MET A 271 -2.66 3.87 24.76
C MET A 271 -3.94 3.39 24.07
N LEU A 272 -3.97 3.52 22.75
CA LEU A 272 -4.96 2.91 21.87
C LEU A 272 -4.71 1.40 21.83
N HIS A 273 -5.78 0.62 21.93
CA HIS A 273 -5.76 -0.82 21.67
C HIS A 273 -7.03 -1.25 20.92
N VAL A 274 -6.93 -2.38 20.20
CA VAL A 274 -8.08 -3.04 19.59
C VAL A 274 -8.74 -3.93 20.66
N PRO A 275 -10.01 -3.73 21.01
CA PRO A 275 -10.70 -4.57 21.97
C PRO A 275 -10.91 -5.98 21.39
N PRO A 276 -10.92 -7.03 22.23
CA PRO A 276 -11.23 -8.37 21.74
C PRO A 276 -12.64 -8.39 21.13
N PRO A 277 -12.86 -9.20 20.07
CA PRO A 277 -14.17 -9.30 19.44
C PRO A 277 -15.20 -9.68 20.50
N LYS A 278 -16.26 -8.87 20.63
CA LYS A 278 -17.33 -9.16 21.58
C LYS A 278 -17.91 -10.53 21.26
N PRO A 279 -18.05 -11.45 22.24
CA PRO A 279 -18.74 -12.70 22.00
C PRO A 279 -20.12 -12.37 21.48
N THR A 280 -20.40 -12.78 20.23
CA THR A 280 -21.70 -12.60 19.62
C THR A 280 -22.65 -13.55 20.36
N VAL A 281 -23.25 -13.07 21.45
CA VAL A 281 -24.40 -13.74 22.03
C VAL A 281 -25.47 -13.68 20.96
N ALA A 282 -25.66 -14.79 20.25
CA ALA A 282 -26.71 -14.92 19.26
C ALA A 282 -28.01 -14.48 19.91
N ALA A 283 -28.58 -13.36 19.45
CA ALA A 283 -29.87 -12.92 19.92
C ALA A 283 -30.83 -14.11 19.80
N PRO A 284 -31.56 -14.49 20.85
CA PRO A 284 -32.47 -15.62 20.78
C PRO A 284 -33.42 -15.35 19.61
N ARG A 285 -33.34 -16.18 18.56
CA ARG A 285 -34.29 -16.14 17.46
C ARG A 285 -35.68 -16.15 18.09
N PRO A 286 -36.55 -15.17 17.79
CA PRO A 286 -37.93 -15.25 18.23
C PRO A 286 -38.48 -16.58 17.70
N LEU A 287 -38.80 -17.49 18.61
CA LEU A 287 -39.53 -18.70 18.26
C LEU A 287 -40.84 -18.21 17.65
N VAL A 288 -40.94 -18.32 16.32
CA VAL A 288 -42.20 -18.13 15.61
C VAL A 288 -43.15 -19.14 16.22
N ARG A 289 -44.10 -18.66 17.04
CA ARG A 289 -45.19 -19.48 17.54
C ARG A 289 -45.92 -20.03 16.33
N ARG A 290 -45.87 -21.36 16.15
CA ARG A 290 -46.71 -22.08 15.18
C ARG A 290 -48.16 -21.66 15.41
N GLY A 291 -48.76 -20.97 14.43
CA GLY A 291 -50.18 -20.63 14.45
C GLY A 291 -50.58 -19.20 14.10
N GLN A 292 -49.66 -18.24 13.90
CA GLN A 292 -50.07 -16.92 13.42
C GLN A 292 -50.26 -16.90 11.90
N PRO A 293 -51.45 -16.51 11.40
CA PRO A 293 -51.71 -16.41 9.97
C PRO A 293 -50.93 -15.24 9.35
N ILE A 294 -50.27 -15.50 8.23
CA ILE A 294 -49.57 -14.50 7.42
C ILE A 294 -50.61 -13.51 6.90
N ALA A 295 -50.55 -12.25 7.37
CA ALA A 295 -51.40 -11.18 6.88
C ALA A 295 -51.15 -10.99 5.37
N ARG A 296 -52.20 -11.18 4.56
CA ARG A 296 -52.16 -11.00 3.11
C ARG A 296 -51.95 -9.52 2.78
N ARG A 297 -50.88 -9.24 2.03
CA ARG A 297 -50.54 -7.93 1.47
C ARG A 297 -51.67 -7.45 0.52
N PRO A 298 -52.18 -6.21 0.65
CA PRO A 298 -53.22 -5.72 -0.26
C PRO A 298 -52.65 -5.42 -1.65
N LYS A 299 -53.40 -5.81 -2.69
CA LYS A 299 -53.12 -5.55 -4.12
C LYS A 299 -53.16 -4.04 -4.40
N ARG A 300 -52.10 -3.54 -5.02
CA ARG A 300 -51.95 -2.14 -5.45
C ARG A 300 -52.83 -1.89 -6.69
N GLY A 301 -53.85 -1.07 -6.54
CA GLY A 301 -54.74 -0.62 -7.63
C GLY A 301 -54.02 0.34 -8.58
N THR A 302 -54.28 0.14 -9.87
CA THR A 302 -53.91 0.97 -11.01
C THR A 302 -54.58 2.34 -10.95
N ALA A 303 -53.84 3.40 -11.23
CA ALA A 303 -54.38 4.75 -11.47
C ALA A 303 -53.60 5.44 -12.62
N PRO A 304 -54.21 6.39 -13.35
CA PRO A 304 -54.05 6.52 -14.80
C PRO A 304 -53.06 7.60 -15.26
N ARG A 305 -52.68 7.46 -16.54
CA ARG A 305 -51.82 8.33 -17.37
C ARG A 305 -52.43 9.71 -17.62
N PRO A 306 -51.67 10.81 -17.59
CA PRO A 306 -52.06 12.07 -18.23
C PRO A 306 -51.52 12.18 -19.67
N LEU A 307 -52.32 12.87 -20.49
CA LEU A 307 -52.18 13.08 -21.92
C LEU A 307 -51.13 14.13 -22.32
N THR A 308 -50.65 13.92 -23.54
CA THR A 308 -49.99 14.80 -24.51
C THR A 308 -50.22 16.31 -24.44
N SER A 309 -49.14 17.07 -24.64
CA SER A 309 -49.13 18.31 -25.42
C SER A 309 -47.88 18.35 -26.31
N ALA A 310 -48.11 18.53 -27.61
CA ALA A 310 -47.11 18.57 -28.68
C ALA A 310 -46.68 20.03 -29.00
N PRO A 311 -45.98 20.35 -30.11
CA PRO A 311 -44.68 21.00 -30.10
C PRO A 311 -44.72 22.48 -30.53
N THR A 312 -43.72 23.27 -30.11
CA THR A 312 -43.51 24.63 -30.64
C THR A 312 -42.15 24.73 -31.33
N THR A 313 -42.24 25.19 -32.57
CA THR A 313 -41.24 25.42 -33.61
C THR A 313 -40.14 26.42 -33.26
N ALA A 314 -38.96 26.20 -33.88
CA ALA A 314 -37.77 27.04 -33.90
C ALA A 314 -37.99 28.42 -34.58
N PRO A 315 -36.98 29.33 -34.60
CA PRO A 315 -36.00 29.22 -35.69
C PRO A 315 -34.53 29.49 -35.31
N SER A 316 -33.67 28.93 -36.17
CA SER A 316 -32.23 29.19 -36.32
C SER A 316 -31.93 30.67 -36.63
N PRO A 317 -30.66 31.08 -36.52
CA PRO A 317 -30.00 31.56 -37.72
C PRO A 317 -28.69 30.83 -38.00
N ALA A 318 -28.37 30.78 -39.29
CA ALA A 318 -27.25 30.09 -39.91
C ALA A 318 -26.16 31.13 -40.33
N PRO A 319 -25.11 30.76 -41.09
CA PRO A 319 -23.74 31.23 -40.87
C PRO A 319 -23.33 32.36 -41.82
N GLU A 320 -22.25 33.06 -41.49
CA GLU A 320 -21.61 34.00 -42.42
C GLU A 320 -20.14 33.64 -42.66
N ALA A 321 -19.77 33.57 -43.94
CA ALA A 321 -18.44 33.26 -44.43
C ALA A 321 -17.98 34.33 -45.42
N LYS A 322 -16.66 34.63 -45.37
CA LYS A 322 -15.75 35.18 -46.40
C LYS A 322 -15.80 36.67 -46.79
N LYS A 323 -14.62 37.30 -46.65
CA LYS A 323 -13.91 38.15 -47.65
C LYS A 323 -12.42 38.18 -47.23
N VAL A 324 -11.46 37.50 -47.87
CA VAL A 324 -10.68 37.76 -49.10
C VAL A 324 -10.46 39.23 -49.47
N GLU A 325 -9.22 39.72 -49.26
CA GLU A 325 -8.41 40.62 -50.11
C GLU A 325 -6.99 40.62 -49.47
N SER A 326 -5.96 39.96 -49.99
CA SER A 326 -5.09 40.27 -51.14
C SER A 326 -4.48 41.68 -51.15
N SER A 327 -3.20 41.82 -50.77
CA SER A 327 -2.18 42.53 -51.57
C SER A 327 -0.77 42.47 -50.93
N ASN A 328 0.15 41.86 -51.67
CA ASN A 328 1.54 42.25 -51.95
C ASN A 328 2.58 42.58 -50.86
N SER A 329 3.62 41.73 -50.85
CA SER A 329 5.09 41.97 -50.78
C SER A 329 5.59 43.33 -51.35
N PRO A 330 6.89 43.76 -51.21
CA PRO A 330 8.10 42.93 -51.04
C PRO A 330 9.31 43.51 -50.24
N GLY A 331 10.35 42.66 -50.11
CA GLY A 331 11.79 43.00 -49.96
C GLY A 331 12.19 43.63 -48.63
N SER A 332 13.40 43.47 -48.09
CA SER A 332 14.73 43.16 -48.62
C SER A 332 15.60 42.78 -47.41
N GLU A 333 16.33 41.65 -47.41
CA GLU A 333 17.73 41.53 -47.87
C GLU A 333 18.78 42.17 -46.93
N LYS A 334 19.81 41.35 -46.59
CA LYS A 334 21.13 41.68 -46.00
C LYS A 334 21.13 41.88 -44.47
N GLU A 335 22.04 41.31 -43.69
CA GLU A 335 23.38 40.75 -43.93
C GLU A 335 23.71 39.77 -42.78
#